data_AF-A0A964JVE7-F1
#
_entry.id   AF-A0A964JVE7-F1
#
_cell.length_a   1.000
_cell.length_b   1.000
_cell.length_c   1.000
_cell.angle_alpha   90.00
_cell.angle_beta   90.00
_cell.angle_gamma   90.00
#
_symmetry.space_group_name_H-M   'P 1'
#
loop_
_entity.id
_entity.type
_entity.pdbx_description
1 polymer ?
#
loop_
_entity_poly.entity_id
_entity_poly.type
_entity_poly.pdbx_seq_one_letter_code
_entity_poly.pdbx_strand_id
1 'polypeptide(L)'
;MKRAISIPLLILLGGAPAAAQIPAEWQSAAQAVIGEQERDTPQAAKQWSGAELTQGWNLARAWRKHNNGNIEIILAEYLMFVALCRRGCANSTIEGRGYVGVAEQATALRNQNGGAYAMASAAHAWLAGLPDPSGAAQKNAALWEKDLDVASADFATSNIYALAWLLARNRPTPADQADTFARFAILVQGKAWIGGRCLDITKVATVLDAPPRIDTCK
;
A
#
# COMPACT_ATOMS: atom_id res chain seq x y z
N MET A 1 -34.91 7.25 -63.65
CA MET A 1 -34.69 6.10 -62.73
C MET A 1 -33.51 6.43 -61.83
N LYS A 2 -33.74 6.78 -60.56
CA LYS A 2 -32.67 7.16 -59.61
C LYS A 2 -32.25 5.89 -58.85
N ARG A 3 -31.00 5.45 -59.01
CA ARG A 3 -30.42 4.33 -58.23
C ARG A 3 -29.86 4.91 -56.93
N ALA A 4 -30.45 4.53 -55.80
CA ALA A 4 -29.91 4.81 -54.48
C ALA A 4 -28.75 3.83 -54.21
N ILE A 5 -27.56 4.37 -53.93
CA ILE A 5 -26.40 3.62 -53.47
C ILE A 5 -26.45 3.65 -51.95
N SER A 6 -26.81 2.52 -51.33
CA SER A 6 -26.77 2.36 -49.88
C SER A 6 -25.33 2.08 -49.44
N ILE A 7 -24.73 3.03 -48.71
CA ILE A 7 -23.44 2.85 -48.04
C ILE A 7 -23.69 2.15 -46.69
N PRO A 8 -23.06 1.00 -46.39
CA PRO A 8 -23.14 0.43 -45.06
C PRO A 8 -22.20 1.21 -44.12
N LEU A 9 -22.78 1.80 -43.08
CA LEU A 9 -22.08 2.47 -42.00
C LEU A 9 -21.43 1.40 -41.11
N LEU A 10 -20.12 1.17 -41.25
CA LEU A 10 -19.33 0.37 -40.32
C LEU A 10 -19.22 1.13 -38.99
N ILE A 11 -20.02 0.72 -38.00
CA ILE A 11 -19.85 1.14 -36.61
C ILE A 11 -18.65 0.36 -36.06
N LEU A 12 -17.48 0.99 -36.10
CA LEU A 12 -16.31 0.56 -35.32
C LEU A 12 -16.61 0.85 -33.84
N LEU A 13 -17.17 -0.14 -33.14
CA LEU A 13 -17.14 -0.17 -31.68
C LEU A 13 -15.68 -0.36 -31.25
N GLY A 14 -14.97 0.75 -31.10
CA GLY A 14 -13.72 0.78 -30.35
C GLY A 14 -14.03 0.36 -28.93
N GLY A 15 -13.79 -0.91 -28.59
CA GLY A 15 -13.81 -1.37 -27.22
C GLY A 15 -12.75 -0.60 -26.46
N ALA A 16 -13.18 0.39 -25.68
CA ALA A 16 -12.30 0.94 -24.65
C ALA A 16 -11.83 -0.24 -23.78
N PRO A 17 -10.54 -0.30 -23.42
CA PRO A 17 -10.08 -1.35 -22.51
C PRO A 17 -10.93 -1.28 -21.26
N ALA A 18 -11.52 -2.42 -20.87
CA ALA A 18 -12.28 -2.51 -19.62
C ALA A 18 -11.37 -1.98 -18.51
N ALA A 19 -11.72 -0.83 -17.93
CA ALA A 19 -11.03 -0.32 -16.76
C ALA A 19 -11.12 -1.43 -15.72
N ALA A 20 -9.97 -1.98 -15.30
CA ALA A 20 -9.94 -3.07 -14.34
C ALA A 20 -10.70 -2.61 -13.08
N GLN A 21 -11.87 -3.20 -12.86
CA GLN A 21 -12.75 -2.86 -11.76
C GLN A 21 -12.06 -3.23 -10.45
N ILE A 22 -12.17 -2.35 -9.45
CA ILE A 22 -11.65 -2.63 -8.10
C ILE A 22 -12.53 -3.73 -7.50
N PRO A 23 -11.95 -4.86 -7.05
CA PRO A 23 -12.73 -5.88 -6.35
C PRO A 23 -13.42 -5.29 -5.10
N ALA A 24 -14.67 -5.67 -4.85
CA ALA A 24 -15.47 -5.08 -3.78
C ALA A 24 -14.89 -5.41 -2.38
N GLU A 25 -14.34 -6.61 -2.25
CA GLU A 25 -13.67 -7.08 -1.04
C GLU A 25 -12.39 -6.29 -0.74
N TRP A 26 -11.72 -5.74 -1.77
CA TRP A 26 -10.57 -4.87 -1.58
C TRP A 26 -10.99 -3.52 -1.00
N GLN A 27 -12.07 -2.92 -1.49
CA GLN A 27 -12.59 -1.65 -0.97
C GLN A 27 -12.99 -1.80 0.51
N SER A 28 -13.67 -2.89 0.84
CA SER A 28 -14.06 -3.23 2.22
C SER A 28 -12.82 -3.44 3.09
N ALA A 29 -11.81 -4.16 2.60
CA ALA A 29 -10.54 -4.37 3.29
C ALA A 29 -9.82 -3.05 3.57
N ALA A 30 -9.77 -2.14 2.59
CA ALA A 30 -9.18 -0.81 2.76
C ALA A 30 -9.89 -0.01 3.85
N GLN A 31 -11.22 -0.03 3.84
CA GLN A 31 -12.02 0.66 4.85
C GLN A 31 -11.77 0.14 6.26
N ALA A 32 -11.73 -1.18 6.44
CA ALA A 32 -11.49 -1.78 7.73
C ALA A 32 -10.04 -1.60 8.20
N VAL A 33 -9.05 -1.98 7.39
CA VAL A 33 -7.63 -1.95 7.80
C VAL A 33 -7.19 -0.53 8.08
N ILE A 34 -7.49 0.40 7.17
CA ILE A 34 -7.01 1.77 7.32
C ILE A 34 -7.83 2.50 8.38
N GLY A 35 -9.14 2.25 8.48
CA GLY A 35 -9.96 2.77 9.57
C GLY A 35 -9.45 2.33 10.94
N GLU A 36 -9.01 1.07 11.07
CA GLU A 36 -8.47 0.55 12.33
C GLU A 36 -7.12 1.16 12.70
N GLN A 37 -6.25 1.35 11.70
CA GLN A 37 -5.01 2.10 11.86
C GLN A 37 -5.33 3.53 12.32
N GLU A 38 -6.31 4.19 11.71
CA GLU A 38 -6.65 5.60 11.96
C GLU A 38 -7.44 5.84 13.25
N ARG A 39 -8.03 4.80 13.89
CA ARG A 39 -9.04 4.87 14.96
C ARG A 39 -8.80 5.96 16.03
N ASP A 40 -7.56 6.17 16.46
CA ASP A 40 -7.21 7.10 17.53
C ASP A 40 -6.55 8.40 17.01
N THR A 41 -6.79 8.73 15.74
CA THR A 41 -6.21 9.90 15.06
C THR A 41 -7.31 10.82 14.55
N PRO A 42 -7.02 12.12 14.31
CA PRO A 42 -7.98 13.01 13.62
C PRO A 42 -8.44 12.48 12.26
N GLN A 43 -7.63 11.64 11.62
CA GLN A 43 -7.94 11.06 10.31
C GLN A 43 -9.16 10.13 10.35
N ALA A 44 -9.42 9.44 11.48
CA ALA A 44 -10.59 8.56 11.62
C ALA A 44 -11.93 9.30 11.56
N ALA A 45 -11.96 10.60 11.90
CA ALA A 45 -13.17 11.41 11.81
C ALA A 45 -13.51 11.80 10.36
N LYS A 46 -12.56 11.67 9.42
CA LYS A 46 -12.76 12.02 8.01
C LYS A 46 -13.64 10.96 7.34
N GLN A 47 -14.77 11.40 6.79
CA GLN A 47 -15.65 10.52 6.02
C GLN A 47 -14.95 9.99 4.77
N TRP A 48 -15.23 8.73 4.43
CA TRP A 48 -14.78 8.12 3.19
C TRP A 48 -15.54 8.75 2.02
N SER A 49 -14.82 9.33 1.06
CA SER A 49 -15.43 9.94 -0.13
C SER A 49 -15.56 8.94 -1.29
N GLY A 50 -14.86 7.82 -1.20
CA GLY A 50 -14.67 6.86 -2.29
C GLY A 50 -13.61 7.28 -3.30
N ALA A 51 -13.29 8.58 -3.40
CA ALA A 51 -12.24 9.06 -4.30
C ALA A 51 -10.87 8.47 -3.93
N GLU A 52 -10.57 8.34 -2.65
CA GLU A 52 -9.32 7.73 -2.17
C GLU A 52 -9.17 6.26 -2.57
N LEU A 53 -10.27 5.51 -2.70
CA LEU A 53 -10.27 4.10 -3.12
C LEU A 53 -9.86 4.02 -4.59
N THR A 54 -10.47 4.84 -5.44
CA THR A 54 -10.19 4.87 -6.88
C THR A 54 -8.83 5.48 -7.19
N GLN A 55 -8.45 6.56 -6.51
CA GLN A 55 -7.14 7.19 -6.69
C GLN A 55 -6.02 6.27 -6.19
N GLY A 56 -6.20 5.60 -5.05
CA GLY A 56 -5.26 4.61 -4.55
C GLY A 56 -5.07 3.44 -5.52
N TRP A 57 -6.15 2.90 -6.09
CA TRP A 57 -6.09 1.88 -7.14
C TRP A 57 -5.27 2.33 -8.35
N ASN A 58 -5.60 3.51 -8.90
CA ASN A 58 -4.92 4.03 -10.08
C ASN A 58 -3.44 4.30 -9.81
N LEU A 59 -3.12 4.86 -8.64
CA LEU A 59 -1.75 5.15 -8.25
C LEU A 59 -0.93 3.89 -8.00
N ALA A 60 -1.51 2.86 -7.36
CA ALA A 60 -0.86 1.57 -7.18
C ALA A 60 -0.50 0.92 -8.52
N ARG A 61 -1.42 0.95 -9.50
CA ARG A 61 -1.17 0.40 -10.84
C ARG A 61 -0.14 1.21 -11.61
N ALA A 62 -0.16 2.53 -11.51
CA ALA A 62 0.86 3.40 -12.10
C ALA A 62 2.24 3.14 -11.49
N TRP A 63 2.29 2.99 -10.16
CA TRP A 63 3.50 2.61 -9.43
C TRP A 63 4.05 1.26 -9.88
N ARG A 64 3.19 0.23 -9.98
CA ARG A 64 3.59 -1.10 -10.43
C ARG A 64 4.11 -1.07 -11.87
N LYS A 65 3.44 -0.31 -12.75
CA LYS A 65 3.83 -0.17 -14.15
C LYS A 65 5.21 0.46 -14.27
N HIS A 66 5.47 1.48 -13.47
CA HIS A 66 6.76 2.14 -13.47
C HIS A 66 7.88 1.23 -12.94
N ASN A 67 7.64 0.50 -11.83
CA ASN A 67 8.70 -0.29 -11.18
C ASN A 67 8.97 -1.67 -11.83
N ASN A 68 7.99 -2.28 -12.50
CA ASN A 68 8.12 -3.64 -13.05
C ASN A 68 7.37 -3.87 -14.38
N GLY A 69 6.89 -2.83 -15.05
CA GLY A 69 6.15 -2.93 -16.31
C GLY A 69 4.74 -3.56 -16.24
N ASN A 70 4.40 -4.22 -15.13
CA ASN A 70 3.08 -4.83 -14.90
C ASN A 70 2.07 -3.81 -14.33
N ILE A 71 0.76 -4.07 -14.45
CA ILE A 71 -0.32 -3.29 -13.84
C ILE A 71 -1.14 -4.11 -12.85
N GLU A 72 -0.89 -5.42 -12.75
CA GLU A 72 -1.45 -6.27 -11.71
C GLU A 72 -0.79 -5.92 -10.38
N ILE A 73 -1.63 -5.49 -9.45
CA ILE A 73 -1.22 -5.12 -8.09
C ILE A 73 -1.68 -6.19 -7.12
N ILE A 74 -1.08 -6.22 -5.94
CA ILE A 74 -1.54 -7.05 -4.81
C ILE A 74 -2.35 -6.19 -3.83
N LEU A 75 -3.11 -6.85 -2.94
CA LEU A 75 -3.92 -6.16 -1.93
C LEU A 75 -3.06 -5.20 -1.08
N ALA A 76 -1.85 -5.61 -0.70
CA ALA A 76 -0.95 -4.78 0.11
C ALA A 76 -0.60 -3.44 -0.56
N GLU A 77 -0.35 -3.44 -1.88
CA GLU A 77 -0.10 -2.20 -2.63
C GLU A 77 -1.36 -1.35 -2.67
N TYR A 78 -2.52 -1.95 -2.96
CA TYR A 78 -3.77 -1.24 -2.95
C TYR A 78 -4.03 -0.54 -1.61
N LEU A 79 -3.91 -1.27 -0.49
CA LEU A 79 -4.07 -0.72 0.85
C LEU A 79 -3.09 0.42 1.12
N MET A 80 -1.83 0.27 0.73
CA MET A 80 -0.80 1.29 0.92
C MET A 80 -1.15 2.59 0.19
N PHE A 81 -1.51 2.50 -1.09
CA PHE A 81 -1.81 3.67 -1.89
C PHE A 81 -3.16 4.31 -1.55
N VAL A 82 -4.15 3.53 -1.12
CA VAL A 82 -5.39 4.09 -0.53
C VAL A 82 -5.05 4.85 0.75
N ALA A 83 -4.24 4.29 1.65
CA ALA A 83 -3.85 4.96 2.90
C ALA A 83 -3.08 6.28 2.63
N LEU A 84 -2.22 6.31 1.62
CA LEU A 84 -1.59 7.54 1.14
C LEU A 84 -2.61 8.55 0.61
N CYS A 85 -3.58 8.10 -0.17
CA CYS A 85 -4.65 8.95 -0.69
C CYS A 85 -5.60 9.46 0.41
N ARG A 86 -5.82 8.71 1.49
CA ARG A 86 -6.57 9.20 2.67
C ARG A 86 -5.92 10.44 3.27
N ARG A 87 -4.58 10.49 3.27
CA ARG A 87 -3.75 11.61 3.75
C ARG A 87 -3.68 12.78 2.76
N GLY A 88 -4.12 12.59 1.52
CA GLY A 88 -4.19 13.63 0.48
C GLY A 88 -3.25 13.37 -0.68
N CYS A 89 -3.64 12.46 -1.58
CA CYS A 89 -3.00 12.34 -2.89
C CYS A 89 -3.75 13.23 -3.90
N ALA A 90 -3.02 13.87 -4.81
CA ALA A 90 -3.59 14.55 -5.97
C ALA A 90 -2.80 14.15 -7.21
N ASN A 91 -3.46 13.82 -8.32
CA ASN A 91 -2.82 13.64 -9.64
C ASN A 91 -1.51 12.82 -9.63
N SER A 92 -1.55 11.61 -9.07
CA SER A 92 -0.39 10.71 -9.00
C SER A 92 0.78 11.24 -8.16
N THR A 93 0.49 11.90 -7.04
CA THR A 93 1.51 12.29 -6.05
C THR A 93 1.50 11.39 -4.82
N ILE A 94 2.67 11.21 -4.22
CA ILE A 94 2.87 10.64 -2.88
C ILE A 94 3.40 11.76 -1.98
N GLU A 95 2.62 12.14 -0.96
CA GLU A 95 2.93 13.27 -0.07
C GLU A 95 3.30 14.56 -0.81
N GLY A 96 2.51 14.93 -1.82
CA GLY A 96 2.73 16.13 -2.63
C GLY A 96 3.88 16.05 -3.64
N ARG A 97 4.62 14.93 -3.69
CA ARG A 97 5.70 14.70 -4.68
C ARG A 97 5.23 13.78 -5.79
N GLY A 98 5.65 14.02 -7.03
CA GLY A 98 5.30 13.15 -8.16
C GLY A 98 5.75 11.70 -7.93
N TYR A 99 4.86 10.73 -8.19
CA TYR A 99 5.12 9.32 -7.83
C TYR A 99 6.36 8.71 -8.50
N VAL A 100 6.70 9.14 -9.72
CA VAL A 100 7.88 8.64 -10.46
C VAL A 100 9.16 8.93 -9.69
N GLY A 101 9.38 10.19 -9.29
CA GLY A 101 10.58 10.55 -8.52
C GLY A 101 10.63 9.89 -7.13
N VAL A 102 9.48 9.59 -6.54
CA VAL A 102 9.43 8.81 -5.28
C VAL A 102 9.74 7.33 -5.54
N ALA A 103 9.31 6.76 -6.66
CA ALA A 103 9.63 5.39 -7.06
C ALA A 103 11.11 5.19 -7.37
N GLU A 104 11.73 6.17 -8.03
CA GLU A 104 13.18 6.18 -8.27
C GLU A 104 13.97 6.22 -6.96
N GLN A 105 13.54 7.03 -5.99
CA GLN A 105 14.12 7.04 -4.64
C GLN A 105 13.96 5.69 -3.93
N ALA A 106 12.79 5.05 -4.06
CA ALA A 106 12.53 3.74 -3.45
C ALA A 106 13.44 2.66 -4.07
N THR A 107 13.58 2.68 -5.39
CA THR A 107 14.50 1.81 -6.12
C THR A 107 15.95 2.04 -5.72
N ALA A 108 16.38 3.30 -5.60
CA ALA A 108 17.74 3.63 -5.15
C ALA A 108 18.00 3.13 -3.72
N LEU A 109 17.05 3.35 -2.79
CA LEU A 109 17.14 2.84 -1.42
C LEU A 109 17.24 1.32 -1.39
N ARG A 110 16.41 0.63 -2.18
CA ARG A 110 16.44 -0.83 -2.31
C ARG A 110 17.80 -1.33 -2.81
N ASN A 111 18.34 -0.71 -3.85
CA ASN A 111 19.62 -1.11 -4.42
C ASN A 111 20.80 -0.86 -3.45
N GLN A 112 20.74 0.21 -2.66
CA GLN A 112 21.73 0.50 -1.61
C GLN A 112 21.70 -0.54 -0.47
N ASN A 113 20.57 -1.20 -0.25
CA ASN A 113 20.35 -2.14 0.84
C ASN A 113 20.30 -3.61 0.36
N GLY A 114 21.07 -3.94 -0.68
CA GLY A 114 21.25 -5.33 -1.14
C GLY A 114 20.16 -5.84 -2.09
N GLY A 115 19.30 -4.96 -2.62
CA GLY A 115 18.29 -5.31 -3.61
C GLY A 115 16.99 -5.83 -3.01
N ALA A 116 16.12 -6.39 -3.87
CA ALA A 116 14.76 -6.76 -3.48
C ALA A 116 14.70 -7.79 -2.34
N TYR A 117 15.55 -8.82 -2.39
CA TYR A 117 15.57 -9.92 -1.42
C TYR A 117 16.13 -9.51 -0.05
N ALA A 118 16.97 -8.47 0.03
CA ALA A 118 17.55 -8.00 1.29
C ALA A 118 16.77 -6.84 1.93
N MET A 119 15.85 -6.23 1.18
CA MET A 119 15.16 -5.01 1.57
C MET A 119 14.38 -5.14 2.88
N ALA A 120 13.68 -6.26 3.08
CA ALA A 120 12.90 -6.49 4.30
C ALA A 120 13.81 -6.59 5.53
N SER A 121 14.87 -7.41 5.46
CA SER A 121 15.86 -7.57 6.53
C SER A 121 16.55 -6.24 6.87
N ALA A 122 17.00 -5.50 5.86
CA ALA A 122 17.61 -4.19 6.06
C ALA A 122 16.66 -3.18 6.74
N ALA A 123 15.38 -3.18 6.33
CA ALA A 123 14.37 -2.30 6.92
C ALA A 123 14.02 -2.68 8.36
N HIS A 124 14.00 -3.98 8.68
CA HIS A 124 13.79 -4.45 10.05
C HIS A 124 14.97 -4.08 10.96
N ALA A 125 16.20 -4.25 10.47
CA ALA A 125 17.40 -3.85 11.21
C ALA A 125 17.42 -2.33 11.48
N TRP A 126 17.06 -1.52 10.49
CA TRP A 126 16.88 -0.08 10.68
C TRP A 126 15.80 0.24 11.72
N LEU A 127 14.64 -0.41 11.63
CA LEU A 127 13.53 -0.21 12.57
C LEU A 127 13.95 -0.57 14.00
N ALA A 128 14.64 -1.69 14.21
CA ALA A 128 15.12 -2.13 15.52
C ALA A 128 16.10 -1.12 16.15
N GLY A 129 16.83 -0.38 15.32
CA GLY A 129 17.76 0.66 15.75
C GLY A 129 17.13 2.02 16.06
N LEU A 130 15.82 2.22 15.80
CA LEU A 130 15.16 3.48 16.13
C LEU A 130 15.03 3.66 17.65
N PRO A 131 15.41 4.82 18.21
CA PRO A 131 15.17 5.14 19.62
C PRO A 131 13.70 5.55 19.83
N ASP A 132 12.77 4.64 19.56
CA ASP A 132 11.33 4.81 19.73
C ASP A 132 10.92 4.56 21.20
N PRO A 133 10.49 5.61 21.95
CA PRO A 133 10.14 5.49 23.36
C PRO A 133 8.91 4.60 23.62
N SER A 134 8.08 4.32 22.62
CA SER A 134 6.94 3.39 22.77
C SER A 134 7.36 1.92 22.79
N GLY A 135 8.58 1.62 22.31
CA GLY A 135 9.09 0.27 22.10
C GLY A 135 8.41 -0.49 20.96
N ALA A 136 7.50 0.14 20.20
CA ALA A 136 6.80 -0.51 19.09
C ALA A 136 7.77 -0.92 17.98
N ALA A 137 8.78 -0.09 17.69
CA ALA A 137 9.80 -0.38 16.68
C ALA A 137 10.51 -1.73 16.93
N GLN A 138 11.05 -1.93 18.13
CA GLN A 138 11.74 -3.17 18.50
C GLN A 138 10.80 -4.37 18.55
N LYS A 139 9.59 -4.20 19.09
CA LYS A 139 8.57 -5.27 19.13
C LYS A 139 8.19 -5.73 17.71
N ASN A 140 8.05 -4.78 16.79
CA ASN A 140 7.74 -5.08 15.39
C ASN A 140 8.89 -5.76 14.68
N ALA A 141 10.12 -5.26 14.83
CA ALA A 141 11.28 -5.90 14.23
C ALA A 141 11.41 -7.37 14.69
N ALA A 142 11.27 -7.62 16.00
CA ALA A 142 11.30 -8.98 16.55
C ALA A 142 10.10 -9.85 16.13
N LEU A 143 8.93 -9.25 15.92
CA LEU A 143 7.75 -9.95 15.42
C LEU A 143 7.95 -10.44 13.98
N TRP A 144 8.56 -9.62 13.12
CA TRP A 144 8.68 -9.88 11.68
C TRP A 144 9.95 -10.63 11.28
N GLU A 145 10.99 -10.64 12.12
CA GLU A 145 12.21 -11.41 11.89
C GLU A 145 11.93 -12.92 11.73
N LYS A 146 10.80 -13.41 12.29
CA LYS A 146 10.39 -14.81 12.23
C LYS A 146 9.85 -15.27 10.89
N ASP A 147 9.46 -14.34 10.01
CA ASP A 147 8.78 -14.66 8.74
C ASP A 147 9.26 -13.73 7.61
N LEU A 148 10.58 -13.75 7.38
CA LEU A 148 11.20 -12.99 6.30
C LEU A 148 10.83 -13.52 4.91
N ASP A 149 10.47 -14.80 4.79
CA ASP A 149 10.24 -15.45 3.49
C ASP A 149 9.01 -14.87 2.78
N VAL A 150 7.93 -14.58 3.51
CA VAL A 150 6.73 -13.93 2.96
C VAL A 150 7.03 -12.52 2.45
N ALA A 151 7.93 -11.79 3.12
CA ALA A 151 8.31 -10.44 2.73
C ALA A 151 9.39 -10.38 1.63
N SER A 152 10.26 -11.38 1.57
CA SER A 152 11.44 -11.40 0.71
C SER A 152 11.21 -12.08 -0.63
N ALA A 153 10.13 -12.85 -0.79
CA ALA A 153 9.87 -13.63 -2.00
C ALA A 153 9.23 -12.84 -3.17
N ASP A 154 8.75 -11.60 -2.96
CA ASP A 154 8.08 -10.82 -4.01
C ASP A 154 8.68 -9.40 -4.17
N PHE A 155 8.98 -9.05 -5.42
CA PHE A 155 9.44 -7.72 -5.82
C PHE A 155 8.44 -6.62 -5.41
N ALA A 156 7.14 -6.89 -5.47
CA ALA A 156 6.09 -5.95 -5.03
C ALA A 156 6.26 -5.56 -3.56
N THR A 157 6.47 -6.57 -2.74
CA THR A 157 6.62 -6.45 -1.30
C THR A 157 7.87 -5.66 -0.94
N SER A 158 8.98 -5.90 -1.64
CA SER A 158 10.21 -5.12 -1.44
C SER A 158 10.00 -3.62 -1.72
N ASN A 159 9.18 -3.26 -2.71
CA ASN A 159 8.87 -1.85 -3.00
C ASN A 159 7.99 -1.21 -1.93
N ILE A 160 7.07 -1.97 -1.34
CA ILE A 160 6.28 -1.51 -0.18
C ILE A 160 7.22 -1.20 0.99
N TYR A 161 8.17 -2.08 1.30
CA TYR A 161 9.17 -1.85 2.34
C TYR A 161 10.03 -0.61 2.08
N ALA A 162 10.54 -0.46 0.85
CA ALA A 162 11.34 0.69 0.47
C ALA A 162 10.53 2.00 0.59
N LEU A 163 9.29 2.01 0.09
CA LEU A 163 8.43 3.18 0.19
C LEU A 163 8.03 3.48 1.65
N ALA A 164 7.71 2.46 2.45
CA ALA A 164 7.41 2.61 3.87
C ALA A 164 8.58 3.25 4.63
N TRP A 165 9.81 2.78 4.38
CA TRP A 165 11.02 3.35 4.97
C TRP A 165 11.22 4.80 4.52
N LEU A 166 11.08 5.09 3.23
CA LEU A 166 11.20 6.46 2.72
C LEU A 166 10.18 7.43 3.33
N LEU A 167 8.94 6.99 3.52
CA LEU A 167 7.89 7.79 4.15
C LEU A 167 8.18 7.99 5.64
N ALA A 168 8.62 6.91 6.31
CA ALA A 168 8.94 6.93 7.72
C ALA A 168 10.09 7.89 8.00
N ARG A 169 11.23 7.79 7.32
CA ARG A 169 12.40 8.64 7.58
C ARG A 169 12.16 10.14 7.40
N ASN A 170 11.09 10.54 6.71
CA ASN A 170 10.70 11.95 6.56
C ASN A 170 9.91 12.47 7.77
N ARG A 171 9.66 11.65 8.79
CA ARG A 171 8.99 12.06 10.02
C ARG A 171 9.98 12.64 11.03
N PRO A 172 9.54 13.63 11.82
CA PRO A 172 10.42 14.42 12.67
C PRO A 172 10.95 13.67 13.89
N THR A 173 10.21 12.68 14.41
CA THR A 173 10.58 11.96 15.64
C THR A 173 10.73 10.45 15.40
N PRO A 174 11.61 9.75 16.14
CA PRO A 174 11.72 8.29 16.05
C PRO A 174 10.40 7.55 16.27
N ALA A 175 9.54 8.04 17.16
CA ALA A 175 8.21 7.49 17.38
C ALA A 175 7.33 7.60 16.12
N ASP A 176 7.30 8.77 15.47
CA ASP A 176 6.55 8.97 14.23
C ASP A 176 7.13 8.16 13.06
N GLN A 177 8.45 7.98 13.02
CA GLN A 177 9.12 7.13 12.05
C GLN A 177 8.68 5.66 12.23
N ALA A 178 8.75 5.15 13.46
CA ALA A 178 8.34 3.79 13.79
C ALA A 178 6.85 3.55 13.49
N ASP A 179 5.97 4.45 13.91
CA ASP A 179 4.53 4.37 13.66
C ASP A 179 4.21 4.43 12.15
N THR A 180 4.84 5.37 11.41
CA THR A 180 4.65 5.46 9.96
C THR A 180 5.11 4.19 9.25
N PHE A 181 6.28 3.65 9.61
CA PHE A 181 6.78 2.43 9.01
C PHE A 181 5.86 1.25 9.30
N ALA A 182 5.45 1.09 10.57
CA ALA A 182 4.62 -0.03 11.00
C ALA A 182 3.24 -0.05 10.32
N ARG A 183 2.61 1.11 10.12
CA ARG A 183 1.33 1.23 9.41
C ARG A 183 1.36 0.74 7.96
N PHE A 184 2.52 0.77 7.31
CA PHE A 184 2.67 0.25 5.95
C PHE A 184 3.24 -1.16 5.93
N ALA A 185 4.20 -1.49 6.79
CA ALA A 185 4.78 -2.82 6.89
C ALA A 185 3.76 -3.90 7.30
N ILE A 186 2.77 -3.55 8.14
CA ILE A 186 1.66 -4.45 8.51
C ILE A 186 0.88 -4.97 7.29
N LEU A 187 0.81 -4.19 6.20
CA LEU A 187 0.07 -4.57 4.99
C LEU A 187 0.70 -5.78 4.28
N VAL A 188 1.97 -6.05 4.57
CA VAL A 188 2.71 -7.22 4.11
C VAL A 188 2.69 -8.30 5.20
N GLN A 189 3.06 -7.91 6.43
CA GLN A 189 3.34 -8.84 7.52
C GLN A 189 2.08 -9.39 8.19
N GLY A 190 0.94 -8.77 7.95
CA GLY A 190 -0.34 -9.16 8.54
C GLY A 190 -0.48 -8.85 10.02
N LYS A 191 0.60 -8.64 10.78
CA LYS A 191 0.53 -8.27 12.21
C LYS A 191 1.50 -7.15 12.54
N ALA A 192 1.12 -6.23 13.42
CA ALA A 192 2.02 -5.18 13.90
C ALA A 192 1.53 -4.53 15.19
N TRP A 193 2.47 -4.03 15.97
CA TRP A 193 2.27 -3.00 16.98
C TRP A 193 2.15 -1.62 16.30
N ILE A 194 0.98 -1.00 16.39
CA ILE A 194 0.71 0.38 15.96
C ILE A 194 0.47 1.20 17.23
N GLY A 195 1.43 2.03 17.60
CA GLY A 195 1.47 2.64 18.93
C GLY A 195 1.41 1.58 20.03
N GLY A 196 0.46 1.71 20.97
CA GLY A 196 0.26 0.74 22.05
C GLY A 196 -0.56 -0.51 21.70
N ARG A 197 -1.09 -0.63 20.47
CA ARG A 197 -2.03 -1.69 20.08
C ARG A 197 -1.38 -2.67 19.12
N CYS A 198 -1.56 -3.97 19.34
CA CYS A 198 -1.15 -4.97 18.36
C CYS A 198 -2.33 -5.38 17.50
N LEU A 199 -2.23 -5.15 16.20
CA LEU A 199 -3.24 -5.46 15.19
C LEU A 199 -2.85 -6.73 14.43
N ASP A 200 -3.85 -7.56 14.10
CA ASP A 200 -3.74 -8.76 13.28
C ASP A 200 -4.76 -8.68 12.12
N ILE A 201 -4.26 -8.42 10.92
CA ILE A 201 -5.01 -8.34 9.66
C ILE A 201 -4.84 -9.60 8.81
N THR A 202 -4.25 -10.68 9.33
CA THR A 202 -4.01 -11.92 8.55
C THR A 202 -5.28 -12.56 8.01
N LYS A 203 -6.44 -12.22 8.57
CA LYS A 203 -7.75 -12.71 8.13
C LYS A 203 -8.45 -11.83 7.11
N VAL A 204 -7.95 -10.62 6.82
CA VAL A 204 -8.58 -9.67 5.91
C VAL A 204 -8.69 -10.20 4.48
N ALA A 205 -7.67 -10.92 3.99
CA ALA A 205 -7.68 -11.52 2.65
C ALA A 205 -8.38 -12.90 2.59
N THR A 206 -8.80 -13.45 3.73
CA THR A 206 -9.25 -14.85 3.82
C THR A 206 -10.77 -15.04 3.76
N VAL A 207 -11.54 -13.95 3.69
CA VAL A 207 -13.00 -14.02 3.75
C VAL A 207 -13.60 -13.33 2.53
N LEU A 208 -13.92 -14.14 1.52
CA LEU A 208 -14.79 -13.73 0.43
C LEU A 208 -16.23 -13.65 0.98
N ASP A 209 -16.97 -12.61 0.60
CA ASP A 209 -18.39 -12.41 0.95
C ASP A 209 -18.70 -12.21 2.45
N ALA A 210 -17.73 -11.88 3.30
CA ALA A 210 -18.00 -11.39 4.65
C ALA A 210 -17.14 -10.18 5.03
N PRO A 211 -17.57 -9.40 6.04
CA PRO A 211 -16.80 -8.24 6.47
C PRO A 211 -15.37 -8.63 6.87
N PRO A 212 -14.36 -7.85 6.46
CA PRO A 212 -12.97 -8.09 6.84
C PRO A 212 -12.82 -8.06 8.36
N ARG A 213 -12.08 -9.03 8.88
CA ARG A 213 -11.85 -9.20 10.32
C ARG A 213 -10.45 -8.75 10.70
N ILE A 214 -10.37 -7.88 11.72
CA ILE A 214 -9.13 -7.43 12.34
C ILE A 214 -9.17 -7.86 13.81
N ASP A 215 -8.18 -8.64 14.22
CA ASP A 215 -8.04 -9.13 15.58
C ASP A 215 -6.87 -8.41 16.29
N THR A 216 -6.67 -8.72 17.57
CA THR A 216 -5.43 -8.40 18.28
C THR A 216 -4.42 -9.54 18.13
N CYS A 217 -3.13 -9.22 18.16
CA CYS A 217 -2.10 -10.26 18.20
C CYS A 217 -2.30 -11.18 19.42
N LYS A 218 -2.13 -12.48 19.21
CA LYS A 218 -2.12 -13.51 20.26
C LYS A 218 -0.70 -13.86 20.66
#